data_AF-A0A2U9R8E5-F1
#
_entry.id   AF-A0A2U9R8E5-F1
#
_cell.length_a   1.000
_cell.length_b   1.000
_cell.length_c   1.000
_cell.angle_alpha   90.00
_cell.angle_beta   90.00
_cell.angle_gamma   90.00
#
_symmetry.space_group_name_H-M   'P 1'
#
loop_
_entity.id
_entity.type
_entity.pdbx_description
1 polymer ?
#
loop_
_entity_poly.entity_id
_entity_poly.type
_entity_poly.pdbx_seq_one_letter_code
_entity_poly.pdbx_strand_id
1 'polypeptide(L)'
;MYNIREVETIASKKTGICPMQIKDVLRNLVDEGLVNCEKCGTCNIYWSFQYTVVKKIKQEHERMMERKEQLQDIIRNYQCELEILQRDRLLKDAERDNLLRQLSELSSVNSLLVSKLASTMANNPIQLTSRERHIQEVQEAVDMMVDNIEILISFIYEWNPCGLSKSEIRKYFRVPEDL
;
A
#
# COMPACT_ATOMS: atom_id res chain seq x y z
N MET A 1 48.51 23.58 -38.60
CA MET A 1 47.10 23.71 -39.02
C MET A 1 47.08 23.41 -40.50
N TYR A 2 46.22 22.50 -40.95
CA TYR A 2 46.29 21.92 -42.29
C TYR A 2 44.90 21.82 -42.93
N ASN A 3 44.83 22.01 -44.25
CA ASN A 3 43.64 21.68 -45.04
C ASN A 3 43.63 20.18 -45.40
N ILE A 4 42.47 19.63 -45.77
CA ILE A 4 42.29 18.21 -46.11
C ILE A 4 43.31 17.72 -47.15
N ARG A 5 43.57 18.50 -48.21
CA ARG A 5 44.54 18.14 -49.26
C ARG A 5 45.98 18.06 -48.74
N GLU A 6 46.33 18.94 -47.81
CA GLU A 6 47.66 18.95 -47.19
C GLU A 6 47.82 17.76 -46.25
N VAL A 7 46.77 17.46 -45.47
CA VAL A 7 46.75 16.28 -44.59
C VAL A 7 46.91 15.00 -45.40
N GLU A 8 46.13 14.82 -46.47
CA GLU A 8 46.23 13.64 -47.35
C GLU A 8 47.62 13.47 -47.95
N THR A 9 48.21 14.56 -48.46
CA THR A 9 49.53 14.52 -49.11
C THR A 9 50.65 14.21 -48.11
N ILE A 10 50.65 14.86 -46.95
CA ILE A 10 51.71 14.72 -45.94
C ILE A 10 51.58 13.37 -45.23
N ALA A 11 50.36 12.98 -44.85
CA ALA A 11 50.12 11.73 -44.14
C ALA A 11 50.41 10.53 -45.06
N SER A 12 49.96 10.54 -46.33
CA SER A 12 50.21 9.43 -47.26
C SER A 12 51.71 9.17 -47.45
N LYS A 13 52.50 10.25 -47.58
CA LYS A 13 53.97 10.15 -47.69
C LYS A 13 54.64 9.61 -46.44
N LYS A 14 54.12 9.90 -45.25
CA LYS A 14 54.72 9.48 -43.97
C LYS A 14 54.30 8.09 -43.51
N THR A 15 53.04 7.71 -43.75
CA THR A 15 52.46 6.46 -43.24
C THR A 15 52.37 5.38 -44.30
N GLY A 16 52.56 5.71 -45.59
CA GLY A 16 52.40 4.79 -46.71
C GLY A 16 50.94 4.42 -47.01
N ILE A 17 49.98 5.05 -46.33
CA ILE A 17 48.54 4.79 -46.49
C ILE A 17 48.03 5.47 -47.77
N CYS A 18 47.12 4.82 -48.49
CA CYS A 18 46.49 5.37 -49.68
C CYS A 18 45.72 6.68 -49.35
N PRO A 19 45.84 7.76 -50.13
CA PRO A 19 45.16 9.03 -49.88
C PRO A 19 43.64 8.91 -49.65
N MET A 20 42.97 7.99 -50.37
CA MET A 20 41.52 7.76 -50.18
C MET A 20 41.18 7.24 -48.78
N GLN A 21 42.05 6.44 -48.17
CA GLN A 21 41.83 5.88 -46.83
C GLN A 21 42.13 6.90 -45.72
N ILE A 22 42.98 7.90 -45.99
CA ILE A 22 43.36 8.92 -45.01
C ILE A 22 42.16 9.77 -44.61
N LYS A 23 41.22 10.00 -45.52
CA LYS A 23 40.00 10.75 -45.21
C LYS A 23 39.13 10.07 -44.17
N ASP A 24 39.01 8.74 -44.22
CA ASP A 24 38.23 7.97 -43.25
C ASP A 24 38.97 7.86 -41.91
N VAL A 25 40.29 7.64 -41.95
CA VAL A 25 41.14 7.67 -40.74
C VAL A 25 41.06 9.04 -40.06
N LEU A 26 41.14 10.13 -40.82
CA LEU A 26 41.04 11.49 -40.28
C LEU A 26 39.68 11.75 -39.65
N ARG A 27 38.59 11.21 -40.23
CA ARG A 27 37.26 11.31 -39.64
C ARG A 27 37.21 10.60 -38.28
N ASN A 28 37.71 9.37 -38.20
CA ASN A 28 37.77 8.63 -36.94
C ASN A 28 38.60 9.38 -35.87
N LEU A 29 39.73 9.98 -36.26
CA LEU A 29 40.56 10.78 -35.34
C LEU A 29 39.85 12.05 -34.85
N VAL A 30 38.96 12.63 -35.65
CA VAL A 30 38.11 13.76 -35.25
C VAL A 30 36.99 13.29 -34.32
N ASP A 31 36.35 12.17 -34.64
CA ASP A 31 35.28 11.58 -33.83
C ASP A 31 35.79 11.15 -32.44
N GLU A 32 37.01 10.62 -32.36
CA GLU A 32 37.71 10.31 -31.10
C GLU A 32 38.25 11.57 -30.38
N GLY A 33 38.14 12.75 -30.99
CA GLY A 33 38.57 14.03 -30.40
C GLY A 33 40.08 14.20 -30.27
N LEU A 34 40.87 13.42 -31.01
CA LEU A 34 42.33 13.48 -31.10
C LEU A 34 42.81 14.57 -32.08
N VAL A 35 42.02 14.83 -33.12
CA VAL A 35 42.21 15.92 -34.08
C VAL A 35 41.01 16.85 -34.01
N ASN A 36 41.26 18.15 -33.87
CA ASN A 36 40.20 19.15 -33.97
C ASN A 36 39.97 19.49 -35.45
N CYS A 37 38.70 19.67 -35.81
CA CYS A 37 38.29 20.14 -37.12
C CYS A 37 37.34 21.32 -36.94
N GLU A 38 37.61 22.42 -37.64
CA GLU A 38 36.70 23.56 -37.71
C GLU A 38 36.48 23.98 -39.16
N LYS A 39 35.25 24.38 -39.45
CA LYS A 39 34.87 24.87 -40.77
C LYS A 39 35.11 26.37 -40.85
N CYS A 40 36.06 26.77 -41.68
CA CYS A 40 36.36 28.16 -41.98
C CYS A 40 35.94 28.49 -43.42
N GLY A 41 34.77 29.12 -43.57
CA GLY A 41 34.17 29.38 -44.88
C GLY A 41 33.82 28.10 -45.64
N THR A 42 34.49 27.88 -46.78
CA THR A 42 34.30 26.71 -47.64
C THR A 42 35.28 25.57 -47.35
N CYS A 43 36.24 25.76 -46.44
CA CYS A 43 37.29 24.79 -46.14
C CYS A 43 37.18 24.27 -44.70
N ASN A 44 37.47 22.99 -44.50
CA ASN A 44 37.67 22.41 -43.17
C ASN A 44 39.16 22.48 -42.83
N ILE A 45 39.46 22.92 -41.61
CA ILE A 45 40.82 23.07 -41.13
C ILE A 45 41.05 22.11 -39.96
N TYR A 46 42.15 21.38 -40.01
CA TYR A 46 42.52 20.34 -39.06
C TYR A 46 43.76 20.73 -38.26
N TRP A 47 43.73 20.48 -36.95
CA TRP A 47 44.89 20.64 -36.08
C TRP A 47 44.79 19.73 -34.87
N SER A 48 45.96 19.42 -34.29
CA SER A 48 46.05 18.74 -33.01
C SER A 48 47.21 19.36 -32.23
N PHE A 49 46.97 19.64 -30.95
CA PHE A 49 48.00 20.12 -30.04
C PHE A 49 48.21 19.07 -28.95
N GLN A 50 49.46 18.69 -28.68
CA GLN A 50 49.76 17.72 -27.61
C GLN A 50 49.18 18.16 -26.25
N TYR A 51 49.12 19.48 -26.01
CA TYR A 51 48.57 20.06 -24.79
C TYR A 51 47.06 19.85 -24.62
N THR A 52 46.26 19.75 -25.69
CA THR A 52 44.79 19.64 -25.55
C THR A 52 44.36 18.31 -24.93
N VAL A 53 45.07 17.21 -25.23
CA VAL A 53 44.79 15.90 -24.64
C VAL A 53 45.13 15.90 -23.15
N VAL A 54 46.31 16.41 -22.80
CA VAL A 54 46.76 16.54 -21.40
C VAL A 54 45.79 17.42 -20.59
N LYS A 55 45.33 18.54 -21.19
CA LYS A 55 44.36 19.43 -20.55
C LYS A 55 43.03 18.74 -20.29
N LYS A 56 42.48 18.03 -21.28
CA LYS A 56 41.23 17.26 -21.12
C LYS A 56 41.35 16.23 -19.99
N ILE A 57 42.42 15.44 -19.97
CA ILE A 57 42.65 14.43 -18.93
C ILE A 57 42.74 15.07 -17.55
N LYS A 58 43.46 16.19 -17.41
CA LYS A 58 43.56 16.91 -16.13
C LYS A 58 42.20 17.43 -15.64
N GLN A 59 41.42 18.04 -16.53
CA GLN A 59 40.07 18.54 -16.20
C GLN A 59 39.13 17.41 -15.77
N GLU A 60 39.17 16.28 -16.49
CA GLU A 60 38.39 15.10 -16.14
C GLU A 60 38.82 14.52 -14.79
N HIS A 61 40.12 14.41 -14.54
CA HIS A 61 40.65 13.96 -13.26
C HIS A 61 40.20 14.87 -12.11
N GLU A 62 40.33 16.19 -12.27
CA GLU A 62 39.93 17.18 -11.26
C GLU A 62 38.44 17.11 -10.97
N ARG A 63 37.60 17.02 -12.01
CA ARG A 63 36.15 16.81 -11.87
C ARG A 63 35.80 15.52 -11.12
N MET A 64 36.49 14.41 -11.43
CA MET A 64 36.26 13.14 -10.74
C MET A 64 36.72 13.18 -9.28
N MET A 65 37.81 13.90 -8.98
CA MET A 65 38.30 14.09 -7.62
C MET A 65 37.35 14.95 -6.79
N GLU A 66 36.87 16.07 -7.32
CA GLU A 66 35.83 16.89 -6.67
C GLU A 66 34.57 16.07 -6.40
N ARG A 67 34.13 15.27 -7.38
CA ARG A 67 32.95 14.42 -7.21
C ARG A 67 33.14 13.36 -6.13
N LYS A 68 34.33 12.76 -6.06
CA LYS A 68 34.70 11.80 -5.02
C LYS A 68 34.65 12.45 -3.64
N GLU A 69 35.23 13.63 -3.49
CA GLU A 69 35.25 14.36 -2.23
C GLU A 69 33.83 14.71 -1.75
N GLN A 70 32.99 15.25 -2.65
CA GLN A 70 31.57 15.51 -2.37
C GLN A 70 30.82 14.25 -1.89
N LEU A 71 31.03 13.11 -2.57
CA LEU A 71 30.40 11.85 -2.17
C LEU A 71 30.91 11.36 -0.81
N GLN A 72 32.19 11.55 -0.52
CA GLN A 72 32.77 11.20 0.78
C GLN A 72 32.21 12.08 1.91
N ASP A 73 31.99 13.38 1.66
CA ASP A 73 31.31 14.25 2.63
C ASP A 73 29.87 13.82 2.86
N ILE A 74 29.12 13.50 1.80
CA ILE A 74 27.74 13.00 1.90
C ILE A 74 27.68 11.70 2.72
N ILE A 75 28.58 10.76 2.45
CA ILE A 75 28.65 9.50 3.21
C ILE A 75 28.95 9.77 4.68
N ARG A 76 29.90 10.67 4.99
CA ARG A 76 30.22 11.05 6.37
C ARG A 76 29.02 11.67 7.08
N ASN A 77 28.26 12.53 6.39
CA ASN A 77 27.06 13.15 6.96
C ASN A 77 25.98 12.10 7.28
N TYR A 78 25.69 11.19 6.34
CA TYR A 78 24.72 10.11 6.58
C TYR A 78 25.16 9.13 7.66
N GLN A 79 26.46 8.84 7.77
CA GLN A 79 26.98 8.02 8.86
C GLN A 79 26.79 8.70 10.22
N CYS A 80 27.07 10.00 10.32
CA CYS A 80 26.84 10.79 11.53
C CYS A 80 25.35 10.82 11.91
N GLU A 81 24.47 11.04 10.94
CA GLU A 81 23.02 11.03 11.14
C GLU A 81 22.52 9.66 11.61
N LEU A 82 23.00 8.57 11.00
CA LEU A 82 22.69 7.21 11.42
C LEU A 82 23.16 6.93 12.85
N GLU A 83 24.36 7.39 13.23
CA GLU A 83 24.85 7.24 14.60
C GLU A 83 23.97 7.98 15.61
N ILE A 84 23.54 9.20 15.30
CA ILE A 84 22.63 9.97 16.17
C ILE A 84 21.30 9.22 16.30
N LEU A 85 20.68 8.80 15.19
CA LEU A 85 19.42 8.06 15.20
C LEU A 85 19.53 6.72 15.94
N GLN A 86 20.69 6.07 15.89
CA GLN A 86 20.96 4.84 16.65
C GLN A 86 21.15 5.11 18.16
N ARG A 87 21.80 6.21 18.55
CA ARG A 87 21.96 6.60 19.96
C ARG A 87 20.64 7.08 20.57
N ASP A 88 19.86 7.85 19.82
CA ASP A 88 18.54 8.34 20.23
C ASP A 88 17.50 7.21 20.25
N ARG A 89 17.85 6.03 19.73
CA ARG A 89 17.04 4.83 19.82
C ARG A 89 17.03 4.33 21.28
N LEU A 90 15.99 4.71 22.01
CA LEU A 90 15.78 4.33 23.41
C LEU A 90 15.65 2.81 23.65
N LEU A 91 15.27 2.05 22.62
CA LEU A 91 15.05 0.61 22.71
C LEU A 91 16.05 -0.14 21.82
N LYS A 92 16.69 -1.17 22.37
CA LYS A 92 17.50 -2.12 21.59
C LYS A 92 16.61 -2.89 20.61
N ASP A 93 17.19 -3.33 19.51
CA ASP A 93 16.45 -3.99 18.41
C ASP A 93 15.56 -5.15 18.91
N ALA A 94 16.06 -5.98 19.82
CA ALA A 94 15.30 -7.12 20.36
C ALA A 94 14.08 -6.74 21.22
N GLU A 95 14.19 -5.70 22.06
CA GLU A 95 13.08 -5.21 22.90
C GLU A 95 12.01 -4.55 22.03
N ARG A 96 12.44 -3.77 21.03
CA ARG A 96 11.55 -3.18 20.02
C ARG A 96 10.81 -4.26 19.25
N ASP A 97 11.49 -5.29 18.79
CA ASP A 97 10.87 -6.38 18.02
C ASP A 97 9.87 -7.17 18.85
N ASN A 98 10.12 -7.34 20.15
CA ASN A 98 9.14 -7.92 21.07
C ASN A 98 7.93 -7.01 21.25
N LEU A 99 8.14 -5.70 21.42
CA LEU A 99 7.07 -4.72 21.60
C LEU A 99 6.19 -4.60 20.33
N LEU A 100 6.81 -4.64 19.15
CA LEU A 100 6.09 -4.67 17.86
C LEU A 100 5.26 -5.94 17.70
N ARG A 101 5.77 -7.09 18.13
CA ARG A 101 4.99 -8.34 18.16
C ARG A 101 3.79 -8.23 19.10
N GLN A 102 4.00 -7.75 20.33
CA GLN A 102 2.92 -7.54 21.30
C GLN A 102 1.87 -6.56 20.79
N LEU A 103 2.29 -5.46 20.13
CA LEU A 103 1.37 -4.50 19.54
C LEU A 103 0.55 -5.12 18.40
N SER A 104 1.17 -5.96 17.57
CA SER A 104 0.46 -6.70 16.53
C SER A 104 -0.56 -7.67 17.12
N GLU A 105 -0.19 -8.42 18.16
CA GLU A 105 -1.09 -9.35 18.85
C GLU A 105 -2.26 -8.61 19.49
N LEU A 106 -1.98 -7.55 20.26
CA LEU A 106 -3.01 -6.73 20.91
C LEU A 106 -3.95 -6.07 19.92
N SER A 107 -3.45 -5.58 18.78
CA SER A 107 -4.30 -4.99 17.75
C SER A 107 -5.23 -6.03 17.11
N SER A 108 -4.72 -7.24 16.85
CA SER A 108 -5.53 -8.36 16.38
C SER A 108 -6.61 -8.74 17.39
N VAL A 109 -6.24 -8.89 18.67
CA VAL A 109 -7.20 -9.22 19.74
C VAL A 109 -8.25 -8.12 19.88
N ASN A 110 -7.86 -6.85 19.85
CA ASN A 110 -8.79 -5.74 19.93
C ASN A 110 -9.78 -5.75 18.75
N SER A 111 -9.31 -6.01 17.53
CA SER A 111 -10.18 -6.12 16.35
C SER A 111 -11.22 -7.23 16.49
N LEU A 112 -10.82 -8.38 17.04
CA LEU A 112 -11.71 -9.51 17.32
C LEU A 112 -12.74 -9.16 18.39
N LEU A 113 -12.31 -8.51 19.48
CA LEU A 113 -13.20 -8.09 20.57
C LEU A 113 -14.22 -7.06 20.09
N VAL A 114 -13.81 -6.10 19.27
CA VAL A 114 -14.71 -5.11 18.66
C VAL A 114 -15.75 -5.80 17.77
N SER A 115 -15.33 -6.76 16.95
CA SER A 115 -16.26 -7.56 16.12
C SER A 115 -17.25 -8.35 16.97
N LYS A 116 -16.77 -9.00 18.04
CA LYS A 116 -17.60 -9.75 18.97
C LYS A 116 -18.60 -8.84 19.69
N LEU A 117 -18.15 -7.68 20.18
CA LEU A 117 -19.02 -6.68 20.79
C LEU A 117 -20.13 -6.23 19.84
N ALA A 118 -19.79 -5.89 18.59
CA ALA A 118 -20.76 -5.52 17.58
C ALA A 118 -21.83 -6.61 17.37
N SER A 119 -21.42 -7.89 17.32
CA SER A 119 -22.38 -9.01 17.21
C SER A 119 -23.29 -9.14 18.43
N THR A 120 -22.78 -8.84 19.63
CA THR A 120 -23.54 -8.95 20.89
C THR A 120 -24.41 -7.72 21.19
N MET A 121 -24.17 -6.58 20.54
CA MET A 121 -24.99 -5.37 20.75
C MET A 121 -26.48 -5.57 20.42
N ALA A 122 -26.80 -6.54 19.55
CA ALA A 122 -28.18 -6.93 19.25
C ALA A 122 -28.91 -7.59 20.45
N ASN A 123 -28.16 -8.11 21.42
CA ASN A 123 -28.66 -8.77 22.64
C ASN A 123 -28.40 -7.92 23.89
N ASN A 124 -28.71 -6.62 23.81
CA ASN A 124 -28.58 -5.74 24.97
C ASN A 124 -29.53 -6.21 26.10
N PRO A 125 -29.06 -6.32 27.37
CA PRO A 125 -29.89 -6.75 28.49
C PRO A 125 -31.20 -5.95 28.61
N ILE A 126 -31.20 -4.66 28.29
CA ILE A 126 -32.42 -3.83 28.32
C ILE A 126 -33.44 -4.30 27.27
N GLN A 127 -32.98 -4.67 26.07
CA GLN A 127 -33.84 -5.19 25.02
C GLN A 127 -34.32 -6.62 25.31
N LEU A 128 -33.51 -7.42 26.02
CA LEU A 128 -33.92 -8.74 26.49
C LEU A 128 -35.01 -8.61 27.54
N THR A 129 -34.80 -7.77 28.57
CA THR A 129 -35.80 -7.55 29.62
C THR A 129 -37.11 -6.96 29.09
N SER A 130 -37.05 -6.08 28.08
CA SER A 130 -38.27 -5.56 27.45
C SER A 130 -39.02 -6.63 26.66
N ARG A 131 -38.30 -7.51 25.95
CA ARG A 131 -38.90 -8.67 25.27
C ARG A 131 -39.50 -9.66 26.26
N GLU A 132 -38.79 -9.96 27.35
CA GLU A 132 -39.29 -10.83 28.43
C GLU A 132 -40.58 -10.28 29.05
N ARG A 133 -40.62 -8.97 29.34
CA ARG A 133 -41.85 -8.32 29.82
C ARG A 133 -42.99 -8.43 28.82
N HIS A 134 -42.73 -8.18 27.55
CA HIS A 134 -43.78 -8.28 26.53
C HIS A 134 -44.31 -9.71 26.37
N ILE A 135 -43.43 -10.72 26.45
CA ILE A 135 -43.85 -12.12 26.46
C ILE A 135 -44.75 -12.39 27.66
N GLN A 136 -44.40 -11.88 28.85
CA GLN A 136 -45.22 -12.03 30.05
C GLN A 136 -46.59 -11.36 29.90
N GLU A 137 -46.65 -10.13 29.38
CA GLU A 137 -47.91 -9.43 29.11
C GLU A 137 -48.80 -10.20 28.13
N VAL A 138 -48.22 -10.79 27.09
CA VAL A 138 -48.96 -11.61 26.12
C VAL A 138 -49.43 -12.91 26.76
N GLN A 139 -48.63 -13.54 27.61
CA GLN A 139 -49.04 -14.74 28.36
C GLN A 139 -50.22 -14.45 29.27
N GLU A 140 -50.13 -13.39 30.09
CA GLU A 140 -51.22 -12.97 30.97
C GLU A 140 -52.50 -12.64 30.17
N ALA A 141 -52.37 -12.00 29.00
CA ALA A 141 -53.49 -11.72 28.11
C ALA A 141 -54.11 -13.00 27.54
N VAL A 142 -53.30 -13.98 27.15
CA VAL A 142 -53.77 -15.29 26.67
C VAL A 142 -54.49 -16.03 27.79
N ASP A 143 -53.93 -16.10 28.99
CA ASP A 143 -54.55 -16.75 30.15
C ASP A 143 -55.91 -16.13 30.50
N MET A 144 -56.01 -14.79 30.48
CA MET A 144 -57.30 -14.11 30.67
C MET A 144 -58.31 -14.43 29.55
N MET A 145 -57.87 -14.57 28.30
CA MET A 145 -58.75 -14.97 27.21
C MET A 145 -59.22 -16.42 27.38
N VAL A 146 -58.36 -17.33 27.84
CA VAL A 146 -58.70 -18.71 28.17
C VAL A 146 -59.76 -18.74 29.27
N ASP A 147 -59.57 -17.99 30.35
CA ASP A 147 -60.55 -17.87 31.44
C ASP A 147 -61.90 -17.32 30.95
N ASN A 148 -61.86 -16.28 30.12
CA ASN A 148 -63.07 -15.69 29.54
C ASN A 148 -63.83 -16.70 28.65
N ILE A 149 -63.11 -17.51 27.86
CA ILE A 149 -63.70 -18.57 27.05
C ILE A 149 -64.36 -19.61 27.97
N GLU A 150 -63.72 -20.00 29.08
CA GLU A 150 -64.27 -20.97 30.04
C GLU A 150 -65.56 -20.48 30.70
N ILE A 151 -65.58 -19.21 31.10
CA ILE A 151 -66.75 -18.54 31.69
C ILE A 151 -67.90 -18.54 30.69
N LEU A 152 -67.64 -18.17 29.42
CA LEU A 152 -68.66 -18.17 28.38
C LEU A 152 -69.20 -19.58 28.10
N ILE A 153 -68.35 -20.60 28.03
CA ILE A 153 -68.77 -21.99 27.86
C ILE A 153 -69.65 -22.44 29.03
N SER A 154 -69.26 -22.10 30.26
CA SER A 154 -70.02 -22.45 31.46
C SER A 154 -71.38 -21.73 31.52
N PHE A 155 -71.42 -20.44 31.16
CA PHE A 155 -72.66 -19.67 31.08
C PHE A 155 -73.62 -20.24 30.02
N ILE A 156 -73.10 -20.55 28.82
CA ILE A 156 -73.91 -21.16 27.76
C ILE A 156 -74.44 -22.52 28.22
N TYR A 157 -73.61 -23.34 28.86
CA TYR A 157 -74.02 -24.63 29.41
C TYR A 157 -75.17 -24.49 30.43
N GLU A 158 -75.07 -23.55 31.37
CA GLU A 158 -76.08 -23.32 32.41
C GLU A 158 -77.41 -22.80 31.86
N TRP A 159 -77.39 -21.99 30.81
CA TRP A 159 -78.59 -21.32 30.27
C TRP A 159 -79.11 -21.93 28.96
N ASN A 160 -78.66 -23.14 28.60
CA ASN A 160 -79.04 -23.77 27.34
C ASN A 160 -80.35 -24.59 27.46
N PRO A 161 -81.43 -24.21 26.75
CA PRO A 161 -82.68 -24.97 26.73
C PRO A 161 -82.57 -26.34 26.04
N CYS A 162 -81.52 -26.56 25.22
CA CYS A 162 -81.30 -27.78 24.45
C CYS A 162 -80.54 -28.89 25.23
N GLY A 163 -80.02 -28.60 26.43
CA GLY A 163 -79.33 -29.59 27.27
C GLY A 163 -77.99 -30.11 26.72
N LEU A 164 -77.30 -29.34 25.88
CA LEU A 164 -76.00 -29.75 25.30
C LEU A 164 -74.91 -29.83 26.38
N SER A 165 -73.99 -30.77 26.23
CA SER A 165 -72.80 -30.90 27.08
C SER A 165 -71.73 -29.84 26.76
N LYS A 166 -70.83 -29.56 27.71
CA LYS A 166 -69.71 -28.62 27.51
C LYS A 166 -68.80 -29.03 26.33
N SER A 167 -68.56 -30.33 26.12
CA SER A 167 -67.78 -30.84 24.98
C SER A 167 -68.45 -30.59 23.62
N GLU A 168 -69.78 -30.69 23.55
CA GLU A 168 -70.53 -30.37 22.31
C GLU A 168 -70.50 -28.87 22.01
N ILE A 169 -70.59 -28.03 23.04
CA ILE A 169 -70.47 -26.57 22.93
C ILE A 169 -69.07 -26.18 22.45
N ARG A 170 -68.00 -26.76 23.04
CA ARG A 170 -66.61 -26.55 22.58
C ARG A 170 -66.41 -26.95 21.13
N LYS A 171 -66.91 -28.13 20.75
CA LYS A 171 -66.83 -28.63 19.37
C LYS A 171 -67.54 -27.70 18.39
N TYR A 172 -68.68 -27.11 18.78
CA TYR A 172 -69.41 -26.13 17.97
C TYR A 172 -68.60 -24.85 17.75
N PHE A 173 -68.01 -24.29 18.82
CA PHE A 173 -67.17 -23.09 18.74
C PHE A 173 -65.72 -23.35 18.28
N ARG A 174 -65.37 -24.60 17.96
CA ARG A 174 -64.02 -25.04 17.57
C ARG A 174 -62.96 -24.70 18.62
N VAL A 175 -63.33 -24.77 19.89
CA VAL A 175 -62.41 -24.63 21.02
C VAL A 175 -61.78 -26.01 21.31
N PRO A 176 -60.44 -26.13 21.27
CA PRO A 176 -59.74 -27.35 21.67
C PRO A 176 -60.09 -27.78 23.10
N GLU A 177 -60.07 -29.09 23.39
CA GLU A 177 -60.27 -29.59 24.76
C GLU A 177 -59.00 -29.40 25.63
N ASP A 178 -57.83 -29.29 25.00
CA ASP A 178 -56.53 -29.14 25.67
C ASP A 178 -56.08 -27.66 25.78
N LEU A 179 -57.02 -26.73 25.97
CA LEU A 179 -56.74 -25.30 26.09
C LEU A 179 -56.14 -24.95 27.47
#